data_AF-A0ABD0NWV4-F1
#
_entry.id   AF-A0ABD0NWV4-F1
#
_cell.length_a   1.000
_cell.length_b   1.000
_cell.length_c   1.000
_cell.angle_alpha   90.00
_cell.angle_beta   90.00
_cell.angle_gamma   90.00
#
_symmetry.space_group_name_H-M   'P 1'
#
loop_
_entity.id
_entity.type
_entity.pdbx_description
1 polymer ?
#
loop_
_entity_poly.entity_id
_entity_poly.type
_entity_poly.pdbx_seq_one_letter_code
_entity_poly.pdbx_strand_id
1 'polypeptide(L)'
;SFIFAKDGNPNKCNVHNETALHLLCMGPQILLSEGALQPRISRPQEDEQKRAECLQMILQWTGAKLDQGEYERANVNATDNKKRTCLHYAAAAGMKNCVE
;
A
#
# COMPACT_ATOMS: atom_id res chain seq x y z
N SER A 1 -3.96 1.48 15.50
CA SER A 1 -4.44 0.99 14.19
C SER A 1 -4.31 -0.53 14.13
N PHE A 2 -5.18 -1.23 13.38
CA PHE A 2 -5.27 -2.71 13.37
C PHE A 2 -3.93 -3.41 13.09
N ILE A 3 -3.12 -2.88 12.16
CA ILE A 3 -1.81 -3.44 11.81
C ILE A 3 -0.86 -3.54 13.03
N PHE A 4 -0.86 -2.53 13.91
CA PHE A 4 -0.04 -2.53 15.13
C PHE A 4 -0.64 -3.39 16.24
N ALA A 5 -1.97 -3.48 16.32
CA ALA A 5 -2.65 -4.24 17.37
C ALA A 5 -2.65 -5.76 17.13
N LYS A 6 -2.28 -6.19 15.92
CA LYS A 6 -2.33 -7.59 15.47
C LYS A 6 -0.99 -8.08 14.91
N ASP A 7 0.10 -7.36 15.18
CA ASP A 7 1.43 -7.68 14.65
C ASP A 7 1.42 -7.93 13.13
N GLY A 8 0.61 -7.15 12.41
CA GLY A 8 0.52 -7.26 10.96
C GLY A 8 1.84 -6.85 10.33
N ASN A 9 2.36 -7.69 9.43
CA ASN A 9 3.55 -7.38 8.65
C ASN A 9 3.14 -6.95 7.22
N PRO A 10 3.35 -5.67 6.84
CA PRO A 10 2.96 -5.15 5.53
C PRO A 10 3.81 -5.71 4.37
N ASN A 11 4.94 -6.37 4.66
CA ASN A 11 5.79 -7.04 3.68
C ASN A 11 5.29 -8.45 3.29
N LYS A 12 4.29 -9.00 4.00
CA LYS A 12 3.69 -10.27 3.59
C LYS A 12 3.00 -10.11 2.24
N CYS A 13 3.25 -11.08 1.37
CA CYS A 13 2.71 -11.09 0.02
C CYS A 13 1.48 -11.99 -0.11
N ASN A 14 0.60 -11.65 -1.06
CA ASN A 14 -0.43 -12.56 -1.56
C ASN A 14 0.13 -13.53 -2.64
N VAL A 15 -0.76 -14.29 -3.30
CA VAL A 15 -0.40 -15.24 -4.37
C VAL A 15 0.17 -14.59 -5.64
N HIS A 16 0.02 -13.28 -5.80
CA HIS A 16 0.57 -12.50 -6.92
C HIS A 16 1.91 -11.82 -6.57
N ASN A 17 2.47 -12.13 -5.40
CA ASN A 17 3.64 -11.48 -4.82
C ASN A 17 3.43 -9.99 -4.50
N GLU A 18 2.18 -9.57 -4.29
CA GLU A 18 1.82 -8.19 -3.97
C GLU A 18 1.80 -8.00 -2.45
N THR A 19 2.52 -6.99 -1.97
CA THR A 19 2.52 -6.53 -0.57
C THR A 19 1.34 -5.60 -0.27
N ALA A 20 1.13 -5.25 1.01
CA ALA A 20 0.11 -4.27 1.38
C ALA A 20 0.29 -2.91 0.66
N LEU A 21 1.54 -2.50 0.41
CA LEU A 21 1.85 -1.28 -0.35
C LEU A 21 1.38 -1.36 -1.80
N HIS A 22 1.50 -2.52 -2.46
CA HIS A 22 1.01 -2.68 -3.84
C HIS A 22 -0.49 -2.42 -3.91
N LEU A 23 -1.26 -3.08 -3.04
CA LEU A 23 -2.72 -2.96 -3.04
C LEU A 23 -3.18 -1.55 -2.66
N LEU A 24 -2.50 -0.90 -1.72
CA LEU A 24 -2.80 0.47 -1.33
C LEU A 24 -2.56 1.44 -2.51
N CYS A 25 -1.43 1.28 -3.21
CA CYS A 25 -1.04 2.15 -4.33
C CYS A 25 -1.80 1.86 -5.63
N MET A 26 -2.37 0.68 -5.82
CA MET A 26 -3.26 0.40 -6.95
C MET A 26 -4.55 1.25 -6.88
N GLY A 27 -5.04 1.49 -5.66
CA GLY A 27 -6.26 2.24 -5.44
C GLY A 27 -7.51 1.60 -6.08
N PRO A 28 -8.68 2.24 -5.95
CA PRO A 28 -9.94 1.70 -6.47
C PRO A 28 -9.99 1.66 -8.01
N GLN A 29 -9.26 2.54 -8.70
CA GLN A 29 -9.30 2.62 -10.16
C GLN A 29 -8.69 1.39 -10.85
N ILE A 30 -7.66 0.78 -10.24
CA ILE A 30 -7.02 -0.42 -10.77
C ILE A 30 -7.66 -1.70 -10.20
N LEU A 31 -8.12 -1.67 -8.95
CA LEU A 31 -8.66 -2.85 -8.26
C LEU A 31 -10.13 -3.14 -8.55
N LEU A 32 -10.92 -2.15 -8.96
CA LEU A 32 -12.36 -2.30 -9.16
C LEU A 32 -12.69 -2.30 -10.66
N SER A 33 -13.45 -3.29 -11.09
CA SER A 33 -14.08 -3.30 -12.41
C SER A 33 -15.08 -2.14 -12.52
N GLU A 34 -15.22 -1.56 -13.71
CA GLU A 34 -16.18 -0.48 -13.97
C GLU A 34 -17.57 -0.83 -13.41
N GLY A 35 -18.10 0.01 -12.53
CA GLY A 35 -19.41 -0.15 -11.91
C GLY A 35 -19.44 -0.83 -10.54
N ALA A 36 -18.35 -1.40 -10.02
CA ALA A 36 -18.41 -2.22 -8.80
C ALA A 36 -18.80 -1.43 -7.53
N LEU A 37 -18.45 -0.14 -7.43
CA LEU A 37 -18.71 0.67 -6.22
C LEU A 37 -18.88 2.17 -6.54
N GLN A 38 -20.06 2.56 -7.05
CA GLN A 38 -20.41 3.97 -7.14
C GLN A 38 -20.36 4.75 -5.80
N PRO A 39 -20.59 4.17 -4.59
CA PRO A 39 -20.56 4.95 -3.35
C PRO A 39 -19.16 5.38 -2.85
N ARG A 40 -18.10 4.61 -3.16
CA ARG A 40 -16.71 5.02 -2.81
C ARG A 40 -16.18 6.11 -3.74
N ILE A 41 -16.75 6.21 -4.93
CA ILE A 41 -16.49 7.30 -5.87
C ILE A 41 -17.16 8.60 -5.41
N SER A 42 -18.09 8.56 -4.44
CA SER A 42 -18.81 9.74 -3.97
C SER A 42 -17.95 10.77 -3.22
N ARG A 43 -16.75 10.42 -2.73
CA ARG A 43 -15.88 11.30 -1.95
C ARG A 43 -14.39 11.08 -2.23
N PRO A 44 -13.92 11.39 -3.46
CA PRO A 44 -12.56 11.07 -3.90
C PRO A 44 -11.46 11.69 -3.02
N GLN A 45 -11.69 12.89 -2.48
CA GLN A 45 -10.72 13.58 -1.61
C GLN A 45 -10.57 12.91 -0.25
N GLU A 46 -11.68 12.46 0.38
CA GLU A 46 -11.60 11.74 1.66
C GLU A 46 -10.90 10.39 1.49
N ASP A 47 -11.17 9.70 0.39
CA ASP A 47 -10.53 8.41 0.07
C ASP A 47 -9.04 8.56 -0.23
N GLU A 48 -8.63 9.65 -0.90
CA GLU A 48 -7.22 9.99 -1.10
C GLU A 48 -6.53 10.29 0.24
N GLN A 49 -7.14 11.11 1.09
CA GLN A 49 -6.62 11.46 2.40
C GLN A 49 -6.43 10.22 3.29
N LYS A 50 -7.45 9.35 3.39
CA LYS A 50 -7.35 8.10 4.16
C LYS A 50 -6.26 7.18 3.61
N ARG A 51 -6.06 7.17 2.28
CA ARG A 51 -5.00 6.38 1.64
C ARG A 51 -3.62 6.92 2.00
N ALA A 52 -3.44 8.24 1.99
CA ALA A 52 -2.21 8.89 2.44
C ALA A 52 -1.90 8.56 3.91
N GLU A 53 -2.92 8.60 4.79
CA GLU A 53 -2.79 8.19 6.19
C GLU A 53 -2.38 6.73 6.33
N CYS A 54 -3.01 5.82 5.57
CA CYS A 54 -2.61 4.41 5.52
C CYS A 54 -1.18 4.22 5.04
N LEU A 55 -0.76 4.98 4.03
CA LEU A 55 0.60 4.91 3.50
C LEU A 55 1.61 5.34 4.57
N GLN A 56 1.34 6.47 5.24
CA GLN A 56 2.17 6.97 6.34
C GLN A 56 2.28 5.94 7.48
N MET A 57 1.18 5.28 7.85
CA MET A 57 1.18 4.22 8.86
C MET A 57 2.05 3.02 8.46
N ILE A 58 1.99 2.58 7.20
CA ILE A 58 2.82 1.47 6.69
C ILE A 58 4.29 1.89 6.61
N LEU A 59 4.60 3.11 6.17
CA LEU A 59 5.98 3.60 6.06
C LEU A 59 6.65 3.80 7.43
N GLN A 60 5.87 4.10 8.48
CA GLN A 60 6.34 4.18 9.86
C GLN A 60 6.40 2.82 10.56
N TRP A 61 5.89 1.75 9.94
CA TRP A 61 5.90 0.43 10.54
C TRP A 61 7.34 -0.09 10.74
N THR A 62 7.57 -0.66 11.91
CA THR A 62 8.78 -1.37 12.27
C THR A 62 8.45 -2.80 12.67
N GLY A 63 9.16 -3.77 12.10
CA GLY A 63 9.02 -5.19 12.38
C GLY A 63 10.07 -5.71 13.36
N ALA A 64 10.47 -6.97 13.17
CA ALA A 64 11.45 -7.62 14.05
C ALA A 64 12.84 -6.98 13.93
N LYS A 65 13.64 -7.10 14.99
CA LYS A 65 15.06 -6.73 14.97
C LYS A 65 15.84 -7.75 14.14
N LEU A 66 16.58 -7.25 13.17
CA LEU A 66 17.45 -8.02 12.27
C LEU A 66 18.81 -8.26 12.92
N ASP A 67 19.56 -9.22 12.38
CA ASP A 67 20.88 -9.63 12.90
C ASP A 67 21.88 -8.47 12.98
N GLN A 68 21.74 -7.49 12.09
CA GLN A 68 22.60 -6.30 12.02
C GLN A 68 22.20 -5.20 13.02
N GLY A 69 21.17 -5.43 13.83
CA GLY A 69 20.69 -4.48 14.85
C GLY A 69 19.59 -3.54 14.38
N GLU A 70 19.38 -3.42 13.08
CA GLU A 70 18.29 -2.67 12.46
C GLU A 70 16.93 -3.34 12.67
N TYR A 71 15.85 -2.56 12.57
CA TYR A 71 14.48 -3.11 12.56
C TYR A 71 13.99 -3.28 11.12
N GLU A 72 13.24 -4.35 10.86
CA GLU A 72 12.55 -4.53 9.59
C GLU A 72 11.65 -3.32 9.31
N ARG A 73 11.60 -2.87 8.05
CA ARG A 73 10.73 -1.77 7.61
C ARG A 73 9.91 -2.20 6.40
N ALA A 74 8.90 -1.42 6.06
CA ALA A 74 8.13 -1.65 4.84
C ALA A 74 9.04 -1.56 3.61
N ASN A 75 9.04 -2.62 2.79
CA ASN A 75 9.87 -2.71 1.60
C ASN A 75 9.18 -2.05 0.39
N VAL A 76 9.50 -0.78 0.15
CA VAL A 76 8.98 0.00 -1.00
C VAL A 76 9.50 -0.49 -2.35
N ASN A 77 10.58 -1.27 -2.37
CA ASN A 77 11.21 -1.80 -3.58
C ASN A 77 10.80 -3.24 -3.87
N ALA A 78 9.90 -3.83 -3.09
CA ALA A 78 9.32 -5.14 -3.39
C ALA A 78 8.68 -5.11 -4.78
N THR A 79 8.89 -6.17 -5.56
CA THR A 79 8.29 -6.32 -6.89
C THR A 79 7.29 -7.47 -6.91
N ASP A 80 6.14 -7.24 -7.54
CA ASP A 80 5.15 -8.28 -7.79
C ASP A 80 5.59 -9.24 -8.91
N ASN A 81 4.74 -10.22 -9.24
CA ASN A 81 4.99 -11.16 -10.34
C ASN A 81 5.11 -10.48 -11.72
N LYS A 82 4.62 -9.25 -11.88
CA LYS A 82 4.72 -8.43 -13.09
C LYS A 82 5.95 -7.52 -13.08
N LYS A 83 6.85 -7.68 -12.08
CA LYS A 83 8.05 -6.84 -11.88
C LYS A 83 7.72 -5.37 -11.62
N ARG A 84 6.55 -5.08 -11.06
CA ARG A 84 6.12 -3.74 -10.67
C ARG A 84 6.28 -3.56 -9.18
N THR A 85 6.73 -2.37 -8.77
CA THR A 85 6.74 -1.93 -7.37
C THR A 85 5.45 -1.20 -7.01
N CYS A 86 5.24 -0.92 -5.72
CA CYS A 86 4.12 -0.06 -5.30
C CYS A 86 4.14 1.32 -5.96
N LEU A 87 5.33 1.87 -6.25
CA LEU A 87 5.46 3.17 -6.92
C LEU A 87 4.92 3.16 -8.36
N HIS A 88 5.11 2.06 -9.09
CA HIS A 88 4.53 1.92 -10.44
C HIS A 88 3.00 2.01 -10.39
N TYR A 89 2.38 1.40 -9.38
CA TYR A 89 0.94 1.44 -9.20
C TYR A 89 0.46 2.81 -8.72
N ALA A 90 1.19 3.46 -7.80
CA ALA A 90 0.86 4.81 -7.35
C ALA A 90 0.86 5.81 -8.50
N ALA A 91 1.87 5.72 -9.38
CA ALA A 91 1.95 6.54 -10.59
C ALA A 91 0.79 6.24 -11.56
N ALA A 92 0.50 4.96 -11.82
CA ALA A 92 -0.60 4.56 -12.70
C ALA A 92 -1.99 4.97 -12.16
N ALA A 93 -2.16 5.01 -10.84
CA ALA A 93 -3.38 5.44 -10.17
C ALA A 93 -3.49 6.97 -10.00
N GLY A 94 -2.51 7.75 -10.48
CA GLY A 94 -2.49 9.20 -10.38
C GLY A 94 -2.31 9.75 -8.95
N MET A 95 -1.73 8.97 -8.04
CA MET A 95 -1.54 9.34 -6.63
C MET A 95 -0.36 10.29 -6.45
N LYS A 96 -0.49 11.54 -6.89
CA LYS A 96 0.60 12.54 -6.89
C LYS A 96 1.27 12.68 -5.52
N ASN A 97 0.47 12.87 -4.47
CA ASN A 97 0.94 13.01 -3.09
C ASN A 97 1.67 11.78 -2.52
N CYS A 98 1.61 10.62 -3.18
CA CYS A 98 2.25 9.39 -2.75
C CYS A 98 3.47 9.00 -3.60
N VAL A 99 3.71 9.74 -4.68
CA VAL A 99 4.78 9.51 -5.66
C VAL A 99 5.89 10.57 -5.53
N GLU A 100 5.53 11.77 -5.08
CA GLU A 100 6.46 12.87 -4.72
C GLU A 100 7.08 12.65 -3.33
#